data_AF-A0A3C0A9B3-F1
#
_entry.id   AF-A0A3C0A9B3-F1
#
_cell.length_a   1.000
_cell.length_b   1.000
_cell.length_c   1.000
_cell.angle_alpha   90.00
_cell.angle_beta   90.00
_cell.angle_gamma   90.00
#
_symmetry.space_group_name_H-M   'P 1'
#
loop_
_entity.id
_entity.type
_entity.pdbx_description
1 polymer ?
#
loop_
_entity_poly.entity_id
_entity_poly.type
_entity_poly.pdbx_seq_one_letter_code
_entity_poly.pdbx_strand_id
1 'polypeptide(L)'
;MSYRFMTACCLLICSVLAFSADTYAAEGKTRVLMLTQSKGFTHGSVKRQEEKLAPAEIAMIQLGKQSDLFTVDCTQDAAADFTKENLQNYDIVMFYTTGMLPIKEEDMQYFLNDW
;
A
#
# COMPACT_ATOMS: atom_id res chain seq x y z
N MET A 1 -9.72 -15.27 58.21
CA MET A 1 -8.74 -14.93 57.15
C MET A 1 -8.53 -16.18 56.29
N SER A 2 -9.38 -16.50 55.33
CA SER A 2 -9.73 -15.78 54.08
C SER A 2 -8.53 -15.58 53.14
N TYR A 3 -7.84 -16.67 52.79
CA TYR A 3 -6.82 -16.65 51.73
C TYR A 3 -7.19 -17.51 50.50
N ARG A 4 -8.29 -18.27 50.55
CA ARG A 4 -8.78 -19.07 49.41
C ARG A 4 -9.72 -18.31 48.47
N PHE A 5 -10.33 -17.22 48.94
CA PHE A 5 -11.20 -16.35 48.13
C PHE A 5 -10.43 -15.24 47.40
N MET A 6 -9.21 -14.91 47.83
CA MET A 6 -8.43 -13.81 47.26
C MET A 6 -7.66 -14.25 45.99
N THR A 7 -7.30 -15.53 45.89
CA THR A 7 -6.58 -16.08 44.72
C THR A 7 -7.49 -16.34 43.52
N ALA A 8 -8.79 -16.54 43.74
CA ALA A 8 -9.77 -16.74 42.67
C ALA A 8 -10.14 -15.43 41.96
N CYS A 9 -9.99 -14.27 42.63
CA CYS A 9 -10.35 -12.98 42.07
C CYS A 9 -9.25 -12.40 41.14
N CYS A 10 -7.98 -12.72 41.39
CA CYS A 10 -6.88 -12.25 40.54
C CYS A 10 -6.80 -12.96 39.17
N LEU A 11 -7.29 -14.19 39.04
CA LEU A 11 -7.28 -14.91 37.76
C LEU A 11 -8.45 -14.54 36.84
N LEU A 12 -9.50 -13.90 37.37
CA LEU A 12 -10.67 -13.45 36.59
C LEU A 12 -10.52 -12.03 36.03
N ILE A 13 -9.55 -11.24 36.51
CA ILE A 13 -9.35 -9.85 36.09
C ILE A 13 -8.34 -9.74 34.92
N CYS A 14 -7.46 -10.72 34.73
CA CYS A 14 -6.51 -10.73 33.60
C CYS A 14 -7.14 -11.06 32.23
N SER A 15 -8.37 -11.54 32.18
CA SER A 15 -9.05 -11.92 30.94
C SER A 15 -9.82 -10.78 30.24
N VAL A 16 -9.87 -9.57 30.82
CA VAL A 16 -10.72 -8.48 30.29
C VAL A 16 -9.95 -7.46 29.44
N LEU A 17 -8.63 -7.60 29.28
CA LEU A 17 -7.85 -6.81 28.32
C LEU A 17 -7.67 -7.59 27.01
N ALA A 18 -8.75 -8.15 26.48
CA ALA A 18 -8.82 -8.42 25.05
C ALA A 18 -8.87 -7.05 24.37
N PHE A 19 -7.71 -6.57 23.94
CA PHE A 19 -7.60 -5.41 23.08
C PHE A 19 -8.43 -5.73 21.84
N SER A 20 -9.64 -5.16 21.76
CA SER A 20 -10.37 -5.09 20.50
C SER A 20 -9.50 -4.22 19.59
N ALA A 21 -8.64 -4.87 18.81
CA ALA A 21 -8.13 -4.24 17.62
C ALA A 21 -9.36 -4.07 16.74
N ASP A 22 -9.94 -2.86 16.76
CA ASP A 22 -10.88 -2.43 15.74
C ASP A 22 -10.11 -2.49 14.42
N THR A 23 -10.15 -3.66 13.78
CA THR A 23 -9.80 -3.79 12.39
C THR A 23 -10.88 -3.03 11.65
N TYR A 24 -10.61 -1.77 11.33
CA TYR A 24 -11.31 -1.06 10.28
C TYR A 24 -11.00 -1.82 8.98
N ALA A 25 -11.76 -2.89 8.74
CA ALA A 25 -11.77 -3.56 7.46
C ALA A 25 -12.37 -2.55 6.48
N ALA A 26 -11.51 -1.88 5.71
CA ALA A 26 -11.94 -1.20 4.51
C ALA A 26 -12.75 -2.21 3.67
N GLU A 27 -13.92 -1.81 3.19
CA GLU A 27 -14.81 -2.69 2.44
C GLU A 27 -14.18 -2.95 1.06
N GLY A 28 -13.32 -3.96 0.95
CA GLY A 28 -12.56 -4.30 -0.25
C GLY A 28 -11.05 -4.40 -0.02
N LYS A 29 -10.32 -4.99 -0.99
CA LYS A 29 -8.85 -5.03 -0.94
C LYS A 29 -8.29 -3.64 -1.21
N THR A 30 -7.28 -3.23 -0.44
CA THR A 30 -6.56 -1.98 -0.67
C THR A 30 -6.05 -1.91 -2.12
N ARG A 31 -6.26 -0.78 -2.78
CA ARG A 31 -5.90 -0.54 -4.17
C ARG A 31 -4.57 0.23 -4.23
N VAL A 32 -3.57 -0.36 -4.86
CA VAL A 32 -2.21 0.22 -4.97
C VAL A 32 -1.91 0.60 -6.41
N LEU A 33 -1.55 1.85 -6.67
CA LEU A 33 -0.91 2.27 -7.91
C LEU A 33 0.61 2.21 -7.75
N MET A 34 1.27 1.30 -8.45
CA MET A 34 2.73 1.19 -8.46
C MET A 34 3.32 1.90 -9.68
N LEU A 35 4.00 3.01 -9.44
CA LEU A 35 4.70 3.78 -10.47
C LEU A 35 6.18 3.38 -10.51
N THR A 36 6.61 2.79 -11.64
CA THR A 36 7.98 2.30 -11.84
C THR A 36 8.73 3.02 -12.97
N GLN A 37 8.21 4.17 -13.42
CA GLN A 37 8.84 4.97 -14.46
C GLN A 37 10.19 5.53 -14.00
N SER A 38 11.21 5.43 -14.86
CA SER A 38 12.52 6.04 -14.65
C SER A 38 12.84 7.00 -15.81
N LYS A 39 13.37 8.18 -15.48
CA LYS A 39 13.96 9.14 -16.43
C LYS A 39 15.47 9.20 -16.18
N GLY A 40 16.25 8.87 -17.20
CA GLY A 40 17.69 8.70 -17.09
C GLY A 40 18.07 7.22 -16.95
N PHE A 41 18.74 6.86 -15.86
CA PHE A 41 19.14 5.47 -15.62
C PHE A 41 17.95 4.63 -15.15
N THR A 42 17.73 3.47 -15.78
CA THR A 42 16.68 2.53 -15.40
C THR A 42 17.30 1.28 -14.79
N HIS A 43 17.04 1.05 -13.50
CA HIS A 43 17.49 -0.14 -12.78
C HIS A 43 16.80 -1.41 -13.31
N GLY A 44 17.49 -2.54 -13.27
CA GLY A 44 16.95 -3.82 -13.74
C GLY A 44 15.69 -4.29 -13.00
N SER A 45 15.52 -3.89 -11.74
CA SER A 45 14.33 -4.19 -10.92
C SER A 45 13.04 -3.55 -11.44
N VAL A 46 13.15 -2.43 -12.15
CA VAL A 46 12.01 -1.67 -12.71
C VAL A 46 12.03 -1.63 -14.23
N LYS A 47 12.97 -2.33 -14.87
CA LYS A 47 13.04 -2.38 -16.34
C LYS A 47 12.08 -3.43 -16.87
N ARG A 48 11.03 -3.00 -17.57
CA ARG A 48 10.19 -3.88 -18.39
C ARG A 48 10.98 -4.39 -19.59
N GLN A 49 10.76 -5.65 -19.95
CA GLN A 49 11.31 -6.25 -21.16
C GLN A 49 10.15 -6.52 -22.11
N GLU A 50 10.07 -5.75 -23.20
CA GLU A 50 8.94 -5.81 -24.14
C GLU A 50 7.61 -5.56 -23.38
N GLU A 51 6.62 -6.42 -23.59
CA GLU A 51 5.28 -6.36 -22.98
C GLU A 51 5.21 -7.05 -21.60
N LYS A 52 6.36 -7.37 -20.99
CA LYS A 52 6.40 -8.04 -19.68
C LYS A 52 6.59 -7.04 -18.55
N LEU A 53 5.91 -7.33 -17.44
CA LEU A 53 6.10 -6.63 -16.16
C LEU A 53 7.55 -6.71 -15.69
N ALA A 54 7.99 -5.66 -15.01
CA ALA A 54 9.30 -5.61 -14.38
C ALA A 54 9.37 -6.52 -13.14
N PRO A 55 10.57 -6.95 -12.70
CA PRO A 55 10.73 -7.80 -11.52
C PRO A 55 10.02 -7.27 -10.26
N ALA A 56 10.10 -5.96 -9.99
CA ALA A 56 9.45 -5.35 -8.83
C ALA A 56 7.91 -5.39 -8.94
N GLU A 57 7.37 -5.16 -10.13
CA GLU A 57 5.93 -5.21 -10.41
C GLU A 57 5.39 -6.64 -10.20
N ILE A 58 6.12 -7.64 -10.70
CA ILE A 58 5.78 -9.05 -10.49
C ILE A 58 5.78 -9.38 -8.99
N ALA A 59 6.81 -8.97 -8.26
CA ALA A 59 6.94 -9.24 -6.84
C ALA A 59 5.77 -8.62 -6.04
N MET A 60 5.40 -7.37 -6.33
CA MET A 60 4.33 -6.69 -5.63
C MET A 60 2.95 -7.27 -5.93
N ILE A 61 2.69 -7.66 -7.19
CA ILE A 61 1.46 -8.37 -7.55
C ILE A 61 1.39 -9.73 -6.85
N GLN A 62 2.49 -10.47 -6.80
CA GLN A 62 2.56 -11.75 -6.10
C GLN A 62 2.31 -11.58 -4.60
N LEU A 63 2.91 -10.57 -3.97
CA LEU A 63 2.71 -10.26 -2.56
C LEU A 63 1.23 -9.91 -2.26
N GLY A 64 0.60 -9.08 -3.10
CA GLY A 64 -0.83 -8.76 -2.96
C GLY A 64 -1.72 -10.01 -3.08
N LYS A 65 -1.40 -10.90 -4.05
CA LYS A 65 -2.12 -12.17 -4.23
C LYS A 65 -1.93 -13.14 -3.05
N GLN A 66 -0.71 -13.24 -2.52
CA GLN A 66 -0.39 -14.16 -1.43
C GLN A 66 -0.92 -13.69 -0.08
N SER A 67 -0.89 -12.38 0.17
CA SER A 67 -1.41 -11.79 1.40
C SER A 67 -2.93 -11.66 1.41
N ASP A 68 -3.54 -11.58 0.22
CA ASP A 68 -4.96 -11.28 0.02
C ASP A 68 -5.39 -9.88 0.53
N LEU A 69 -4.44 -9.02 0.90
CA LEU A 69 -4.71 -7.72 1.53
C LEU A 69 -4.92 -6.59 0.53
N PHE A 70 -4.27 -6.66 -0.64
CA PHE A 70 -4.27 -5.57 -1.61
C PHE A 70 -4.15 -6.06 -3.05
N THR A 71 -4.45 -5.17 -3.99
CA THR A 71 -4.26 -5.36 -5.43
C THR A 71 -3.36 -4.26 -5.96
N VAL A 72 -2.60 -4.54 -7.03
CA VAL A 72 -1.61 -3.61 -7.57
C VAL A 72 -1.83 -3.41 -9.06
N ASP A 73 -2.00 -2.16 -9.47
CA ASP A 73 -1.93 -1.74 -10.86
C ASP A 73 -0.59 -1.06 -11.11
N CYS A 74 0.11 -1.45 -12.17
CA CYS A 74 1.49 -1.03 -12.43
C CYS A 74 1.58 -0.14 -13.67
N THR A 75 2.21 1.02 -13.53
CA THR A 75 2.42 1.97 -14.63
C THR A 75 3.88 2.41 -14.78
N GLN A 76 4.26 2.71 -16.03
CA GLN A 76 5.50 3.40 -16.39
C GLN A 76 5.23 4.72 -17.15
N ASP A 77 4.00 5.22 -17.10
CA ASP A 77 3.59 6.46 -17.75
C ASP A 77 2.93 7.40 -16.73
N ALA A 78 3.75 8.12 -15.97
CA ALA A 78 3.25 9.08 -14.99
C ALA A 78 2.43 10.21 -15.62
N ALA A 79 2.69 10.58 -16.88
CA ALA A 79 1.96 11.65 -17.54
C ALA A 79 0.50 11.26 -17.84
N ALA A 80 0.26 9.98 -18.13
CA ALA A 80 -1.06 9.45 -18.41
C ALA A 80 -1.80 9.01 -17.14
N ASP A 81 -1.09 8.37 -16.20
CA ASP A 81 -1.72 7.62 -15.11
C ASP A 81 -1.63 8.32 -13.74
N PHE A 82 -0.72 9.28 -13.55
CA PHE A 82 -0.63 10.05 -12.31
C PHE A 82 -1.45 11.33 -12.45
N THR A 83 -2.77 11.19 -12.47
CA THR A 83 -3.71 12.33 -12.53
C THR A 83 -4.61 12.34 -11.31
N LYS A 84 -5.11 13.52 -10.95
CA LYS A 84 -6.10 13.69 -9.88
C LYS A 84 -7.30 12.75 -10.02
N GLU A 85 -7.81 12.56 -11.23
CA GLU A 85 -8.96 11.69 -11.49
C GLU A 85 -8.61 10.22 -11.26
N ASN A 86 -7.42 9.78 -11.70
CA ASN A 86 -7.03 8.39 -11.55
C ASN A 86 -6.63 8.05 -10.11
N LEU A 87 -5.99 8.97 -9.40
CA LEU A 87 -5.54 8.81 -8.00
C LEU A 87 -6.69 8.51 -7.03
N GLN A 88 -7.92 8.94 -7.33
CA GLN A 88 -9.10 8.64 -6.51
C GLN A 88 -9.48 7.15 -6.49
N ASN A 89 -8.93 6.34 -7.41
CA ASN A 89 -9.18 4.89 -7.46
C ASN A 89 -8.24 4.08 -6.56
N TYR A 90 -7.30 4.73 -5.87
CA TYR A 90 -6.23 4.09 -5.13
C TYR A 90 -6.13 4.61 -3.70
N ASP A 91 -5.80 3.71 -2.79
CA ASP A 91 -5.53 4.04 -1.38
C ASP A 91 -4.04 4.31 -1.15
N ILE A 92 -3.17 3.77 -2.01
CA ILE A 92 -1.71 3.84 -1.89
C ILE A 92 -1.09 4.09 -3.27
N VAL A 93 -0.11 5.00 -3.32
CA VAL A 93 0.84 5.09 -4.42
C VAL A 93 2.19 4.58 -3.97
N MET A 94 2.73 3.62 -4.72
CA MET A 94 4.05 3.04 -4.49
C MET A 94 5.03 3.51 -5.55
N PHE A 95 6.06 4.24 -5.12
CA PHE A 95 7.10 4.74 -6.01
C PHE A 95 8.32 3.83 -6.00
N TYR A 96 8.70 3.34 -7.18
CA TYR A 96 10.04 2.83 -7.44
C TYR A 96 10.58 3.49 -8.71
N THR A 97 10.91 4.78 -8.59
CA THR A 97 11.16 5.67 -9.72
C THR A 97 12.57 6.25 -9.68
N THR A 98 12.97 6.92 -10.75
CA THR A 98 14.24 7.67 -10.81
C THR A 98 14.08 8.90 -11.70
N GLY A 99 14.66 10.02 -11.29
CA GLY A 99 14.64 11.28 -12.04
C GLY A 99 13.33 12.06 -11.94
N MET A 100 13.25 13.15 -12.69
CA MET A 100 12.06 14.02 -12.75
C MET A 100 11.03 13.43 -13.71
N LEU A 101 9.93 12.93 -13.16
CA LEU A 101 8.84 12.36 -13.96
C LEU A 101 7.96 13.46 -14.56
N PRO A 102 7.34 13.22 -15.73
CA PRO A 102 6.48 14.19 -16.41
C PRO A 102 5.09 14.25 -15.78
N ILE A 103 5.02 14.50 -14.47
CA ILE A 103 3.76 14.71 -13.74
C ILE A 103 3.39 16.19 -13.89
N LYS A 104 2.12 16.49 -14.16
CA LYS A 104 1.67 17.89 -14.23
C LYS A 104 1.75 18.52 -12.84
N GLU A 105 2.09 19.79 -12.79
CA GLU A 105 2.20 20.51 -11.52
C GLU A 105 0.89 20.46 -10.72
N GLU A 106 -0.26 20.62 -11.37
CA GLU A 106 -1.58 20.54 -10.73
C GLU A 106 -1.86 19.18 -10.07
N ASP A 107 -1.47 18.08 -10.74
CA ASP A 107 -1.63 16.72 -10.23
C ASP A 107 -0.67 16.43 -9.07
N MET A 108 0.57 16.94 -9.16
CA MET A 108 1.55 16.85 -8.07
C MET A 108 1.09 17.64 -6.84
N GLN A 109 0.59 18.86 -7.04
CA GLN A 109 0.09 19.68 -5.94
C GLN A 109 -1.14 19.05 -5.27
N TYR A 110 -2.06 18.48 -6.05
CA TYR A 110 -3.16 17.69 -5.50
C TYR A 110 -2.66 16.51 -4.67
N PHE A 111 -1.73 15.71 -5.21
CA PHE A 111 -1.17 14.55 -4.51
C PHE A 111 -0.49 14.91 -3.18
N LEU A 112 0.23 16.04 -3.12
CA LEU A 112 1.01 16.41 -1.94
C LEU A 112 0.18 17.08 -0.84
N ASN A 113 -0.93 17.73 -1.19
CA ASN A 113 -1.66 18.59 -0.26
C ASN A 113 -3.09 18.11 0.04
N ASP A 114 -3.74 17.41 -0.89
CA ASP A 114 -5.18 17.10 -0.81
C ASP A 114 -5.52 15.61 -0.87
N TRP A 115 -4.65 14.79 -1.48
CA TRP A 115 -4.93 13.37 -1.74
C TRP A 115 -4.99 12.52 -0.47
#